data_AF-A0A954ZX86-F1
#
_entry.id   AF-A0A954ZX86-F1
#
_cell.length_a   1.000
_cell.length_b   1.000
_cell.length_c   1.000
_cell.angle_alpha   90.00
_cell.angle_beta   90.00
_cell.angle_gamma   90.00
#
_symmetry.space_group_name_H-M   'P 1'
#
loop_
_entity.id
_entity.type
_entity.pdbx_description
1 polymer ?
#
loop_
_entity_poly.entity_id
_entity_poly.type
_entity_poly.pdbx_seq_one_letter_code
_entity_poly.pdbx_strand_id
1 'polypeptide(L)'
;MMNLKCAGAAALVCSVAACSHGEIVEVRYDFPTNVNTSVLYGYFGGDAPLEGSIISTTLVIENYLVQSGNDASDFYLTFDVPVIDSVASQVRLLGGDLGWSGTGSFVISFTTDDYNGTIRPGRFGAEFVGGGTFVGDAYISFTVDTNPVPAPGTMALLGGAGLMGLRRRR
;
A
#
# COMPACT_ATOMS: atom_id res chain seq x y z
N MET A 1 -24.74 -2.60 71.32
CA MET A 1 -24.34 -3.52 70.23
C MET A 1 -24.54 -2.80 68.90
N MET A 2 -23.46 -2.30 68.29
CA MET A 2 -23.48 -1.54 67.02
C MET A 2 -22.95 -2.44 65.90
N ASN A 3 -23.81 -2.81 64.96
CA ASN A 3 -23.45 -3.59 63.77
C ASN A 3 -23.12 -2.63 62.62
N LEU A 4 -21.82 -2.45 62.36
CA LEU A 4 -21.28 -1.66 61.27
C LEU A 4 -21.35 -2.50 59.97
N LYS A 5 -22.28 -2.15 59.06
CA LYS A 5 -22.38 -2.79 57.75
C LYS A 5 -21.36 -2.16 56.80
N CYS A 6 -20.27 -2.88 56.51
CA CYS A 6 -19.31 -2.53 55.46
C CYS A 6 -19.98 -2.60 54.08
N ALA A 7 -20.16 -1.44 53.44
CA ALA A 7 -20.55 -1.34 52.04
C ALA A 7 -19.29 -1.54 51.16
N GLY A 8 -19.12 -2.73 50.60
CA GLY A 8 -18.11 -3.01 49.58
C GLY A 8 -18.60 -2.52 48.21
N ALA A 9 -18.11 -1.37 47.76
CA ALA A 9 -18.36 -0.89 46.40
C ALA A 9 -17.45 -1.64 45.42
N ALA A 10 -18.03 -2.60 44.68
CA ALA A 10 -17.37 -3.24 43.55
C ALA A 10 -17.34 -2.23 42.38
N ALA A 11 -16.18 -1.63 42.12
CA ALA A 11 -15.97 -0.83 40.93
C ALA A 11 -15.78 -1.76 39.72
N LEU A 12 -16.81 -1.88 38.89
CA LEU A 12 -16.76 -2.55 37.60
C LEU A 12 -15.86 -1.73 36.67
N VAL A 13 -14.64 -2.21 36.41
CA VAL A 13 -13.75 -1.62 35.40
C VAL A 13 -14.24 -2.11 34.04
N CYS A 14 -15.01 -1.29 33.34
CA CYS A 14 -15.32 -1.53 31.93
C CYS A 14 -14.06 -1.23 31.10
N SER A 15 -13.35 -2.28 30.69
CA SER A 15 -12.28 -2.17 29.71
C SER A 15 -12.88 -1.70 28.39
N VAL A 16 -12.59 -0.45 27.99
CA VAL A 16 -12.92 0.03 26.66
C VAL A 16 -11.92 -0.63 25.70
N ALA A 17 -12.33 -1.74 25.07
CA ALA A 17 -11.53 -2.35 24.01
C ALA A 17 -11.53 -1.39 22.81
N ALA A 18 -10.39 -0.77 22.54
CA ALA A 18 -10.19 -0.06 21.29
C ALA A 18 -10.12 -1.12 20.18
N CYS A 19 -11.17 -1.24 19.37
CA CYS A 19 -11.10 -2.01 18.14
C CYS A 19 -10.15 -1.27 17.20
N SER A 20 -8.95 -1.80 16.97
CA SER A 20 -8.17 -1.42 15.81
C SER A 20 -8.89 -1.98 14.58
N HIS A 21 -9.05 -1.16 13.55
CA HIS A 21 -9.64 -1.57 12.28
C HIS A 21 -8.57 -1.46 11.20
N GLY A 22 -8.55 -2.40 10.27
CA GLY A 22 -7.81 -2.24 9.02
C GLY A 22 -8.43 -1.13 8.19
N GLU A 23 -7.60 -0.45 7.41
CA GLU A 23 -8.00 0.60 6.48
C GLU A 23 -7.70 0.16 5.04
N ILE A 24 -8.63 0.43 4.13
CA ILE A 24 -8.38 0.27 2.69
C ILE A 24 -7.65 1.52 2.19
N VAL A 25 -6.42 1.34 1.75
CA VAL A 25 -5.58 2.42 1.21
C VAL A 25 -5.15 2.11 -0.21
N GLU A 26 -4.95 3.15 -1.02
CA GLU A 26 -4.33 3.04 -2.33
C GLU A 26 -2.85 3.42 -2.24
N VAL A 27 -1.98 2.53 -2.71
CA VAL A 27 -0.54 2.79 -2.85
C VAL A 27 -0.20 2.91 -4.33
N ARG A 28 0.11 4.13 -4.79
CA ARG A 28 0.41 4.44 -6.19
C ARG A 28 1.91 4.71 -6.40
N TYR A 29 2.47 4.14 -7.46
CA TYR A 29 3.82 4.41 -7.94
C TYR A 29 3.75 4.96 -9.36
N ASP A 30 4.10 6.23 -9.50
CA ASP A 30 4.18 6.89 -10.81
C ASP A 30 5.44 6.47 -11.55
N PHE A 31 5.30 6.29 -12.87
CA PHE A 31 6.40 5.95 -13.74
C PHE A 31 7.24 7.19 -14.07
N PRO A 32 8.56 7.06 -14.23
CA PRO A 32 9.41 8.17 -14.64
C PRO A 32 9.05 8.60 -16.06
N THR A 33 9.18 9.89 -16.39
CA THR A 33 8.87 10.39 -17.75
C THR A 33 9.67 9.68 -18.85
N ASN A 34 10.95 9.41 -18.57
CA ASN A 34 11.85 8.75 -19.52
C ASN A 34 11.93 7.25 -19.22
N VAL A 35 11.84 6.43 -20.27
CA VAL A 35 12.22 5.01 -20.21
C VAL A 35 13.74 4.85 -20.27
N ASN A 36 14.21 3.60 -20.29
CA ASN A 36 15.61 3.20 -20.15
C ASN A 36 16.16 3.57 -18.77
N THR A 37 15.37 3.27 -17.74
CA THR A 37 15.68 3.55 -16.35
C THR A 37 15.20 2.41 -15.46
N SER A 38 15.90 2.23 -14.35
CA SER A 38 15.50 1.30 -13.29
C SER A 38 15.33 2.10 -12.01
N VAL A 39 14.21 1.88 -11.33
CA VAL A 39 13.89 2.51 -10.05
C VAL A 39 13.93 1.44 -8.98
N LEU A 40 14.71 1.66 -7.93
CA LEU A 40 14.68 0.83 -6.73
C LEU A 40 13.86 1.54 -5.67
N TYR A 41 12.77 0.92 -5.26
CA TYR A 41 11.93 1.39 -4.18
C TYR A 41 12.40 0.85 -2.83
N GLY A 42 12.15 1.63 -1.78
CA GLY A 42 12.47 1.30 -0.40
C GLY A 42 11.50 0.27 0.16
N TYR A 43 10.61 0.70 1.05
CA TYR A 43 9.53 -0.16 1.53
C TYR A 43 8.27 0.04 0.71
N PHE A 44 7.44 -1.00 0.65
CA PHE A 44 6.13 -0.86 0.05
C PHE A 44 5.28 0.10 0.90
N GLY A 45 4.68 1.11 0.27
CA GLY A 45 3.94 2.17 0.96
C GLY A 45 4.77 3.40 1.36
N GLY A 46 6.07 3.45 1.04
CA GLY A 46 6.92 4.63 1.22
C GLY A 46 8.09 4.43 2.19
N ASP A 47 8.25 5.37 3.12
CA ASP A 47 9.42 5.44 4.02
C ASP A 47 9.37 4.43 5.19
N ALA A 48 8.19 3.87 5.46
CA ALA A 48 7.98 2.86 6.48
C ALA A 48 7.32 1.61 5.87
N PRO A 49 7.62 0.40 6.39
CA PRO A 49 6.97 -0.82 5.92
C PRO A 49 5.46 -0.75 6.17
N LEU A 50 4.69 -0.85 5.10
CA LEU A 50 3.25 -1.07 5.17
C LEU A 50 2.96 -2.55 5.41
N GLU A 51 2.19 -2.85 6.44
CA GLU A 51 1.71 -4.20 6.72
C GLU A 51 0.25 -4.36 6.28
N GLY A 52 -0.06 -5.50 5.67
CA GLY A 52 -1.40 -5.78 5.16
C GLY A 52 -1.37 -6.76 3.99
N SER A 53 -2.45 -6.76 3.23
CA SER A 53 -2.58 -7.55 2.02
C SER A 53 -3.00 -6.69 0.84
N ILE A 54 -2.36 -6.91 -0.31
CA ILE A 54 -2.81 -6.37 -1.59
C ILE A 54 -4.06 -7.16 -1.99
N ILE A 55 -5.12 -6.44 -2.35
CA ILE A 55 -6.42 -6.99 -2.75
C ILE A 55 -6.84 -6.59 -4.16
N SER A 56 -6.10 -5.68 -4.80
CA SER A 56 -6.24 -5.40 -6.23
C SER A 56 -5.01 -4.65 -6.75
N THR A 57 -4.65 -4.88 -8.01
CA THR A 57 -3.57 -4.15 -8.70
C THR A 57 -4.11 -3.51 -9.97
N THR A 58 -3.86 -2.22 -10.15
CA THR A 58 -4.22 -1.48 -11.37
C THR A 58 -2.97 -0.92 -12.02
N LEU A 59 -2.84 -1.10 -13.34
CA LEU A 59 -1.80 -0.47 -14.14
C LEU A 59 -2.46 0.43 -15.17
N VAL A 60 -1.95 1.65 -15.33
CA VAL A 60 -2.43 2.64 -16.30
C VAL A 60 -1.25 3.24 -17.04
N ILE A 61 -1.36 3.34 -18.36
CA ILE A 61 -0.48 4.08 -19.27
C ILE A 61 -1.40 4.76 -20.29
N GLU A 62 -1.55 6.07 -20.23
CA GLU A 62 -2.51 6.80 -21.09
C GLU A 62 -1.94 7.34 -22.40
N ASN A 63 -0.63 7.57 -22.49
CA ASN A 63 0.00 8.06 -23.72
C ASN A 63 1.53 7.83 -23.68
N TYR A 64 1.92 6.56 -23.83
CA TYR A 64 3.30 6.21 -24.11
C TYR A 64 3.63 6.57 -25.56
N LEU A 65 4.45 7.60 -25.74
CA LEU A 65 4.75 8.19 -27.04
C LEU A 65 6.08 7.65 -27.58
N VAL A 66 6.03 6.87 -28.65
CA VAL A 66 7.18 6.30 -29.35
C VAL A 66 7.62 7.23 -30.48
N GLN A 67 8.88 7.65 -30.45
CA GLN A 67 9.45 8.58 -31.43
C GLN A 67 9.84 7.89 -32.74
N SER A 68 9.99 8.67 -33.81
CA SER A 68 10.47 8.18 -35.10
C SER A 68 11.83 7.49 -34.97
N GLY A 69 11.98 6.34 -35.64
CA GLY A 69 13.20 5.51 -35.59
C GLY A 69 13.18 4.41 -34.54
N ASN A 70 12.15 4.37 -33.68
CA ASN A 70 11.93 3.29 -32.71
C ASN A 70 10.63 2.54 -33.03
N ASP A 71 10.49 1.35 -32.44
CA ASP A 71 9.29 0.54 -32.52
C ASP A 71 8.65 0.37 -31.14
N ALA A 72 7.32 0.48 -31.05
CA ALA A 72 6.59 0.27 -29.81
C ALA A 72 6.67 -1.17 -29.29
N SER A 73 6.97 -2.14 -30.14
CA SER A 73 7.19 -3.53 -29.74
C SER A 73 8.41 -3.70 -28.83
N ASP A 74 9.38 -2.77 -28.88
CA ASP A 74 10.56 -2.73 -28.01
C ASP A 74 10.25 -2.24 -26.59
N PHE A 75 9.00 -1.84 -26.30
CA PHE A 75 8.59 -1.48 -24.95
C PHE A 75 8.71 -2.69 -24.01
N TYR A 76 9.30 -2.44 -22.85
CA TYR A 76 9.44 -3.42 -21.78
C TYR A 76 9.23 -2.71 -20.44
N LEU A 77 8.37 -3.30 -19.61
CA LEU A 77 8.18 -2.89 -18.23
C LEU A 77 8.21 -4.13 -17.35
N THR A 78 8.97 -4.05 -16.27
CA THR A 78 8.81 -4.96 -15.12
C THR A 78 8.62 -4.17 -13.84
N PHE A 79 7.73 -4.66 -12.99
CA PHE A 79 7.54 -4.16 -11.64
C PHE A 79 7.52 -5.36 -10.69
N ASP A 80 8.48 -5.42 -9.77
CA ASP A 80 8.58 -6.51 -8.80
C ASP A 80 7.31 -6.61 -7.96
N VAL A 81 6.72 -7.80 -7.88
CA VAL A 81 5.50 -8.03 -7.09
C VAL A 81 5.85 -8.06 -5.61
N PRO A 82 5.31 -7.16 -4.78
CA PRO A 82 5.68 -7.05 -3.37
C PRO A 82 4.84 -7.99 -2.50
N VAL A 83 4.65 -9.25 -2.91
CA VAL A 83 3.84 -10.26 -2.20
C VAL A 83 4.67 -11.52 -1.93
N ILE A 84 4.52 -12.12 -0.74
CA ILE A 84 5.37 -13.23 -0.26
C ILE A 84 5.18 -14.50 -1.11
N ASP A 85 3.94 -14.87 -1.37
CA ASP A 85 3.56 -16.13 -2.01
C ASP A 85 2.91 -15.92 -3.38
N SER A 86 3.30 -14.86 -4.10
CA SER A 86 2.76 -14.63 -5.44
C SER A 86 3.26 -15.71 -6.42
N VAL A 87 2.36 -16.15 -7.31
CA VAL A 87 2.71 -17.03 -8.42
C VAL A 87 3.60 -16.36 -9.47
N ALA A 88 3.60 -15.02 -9.51
CA ALA A 88 4.41 -14.21 -10.40
C ALA A 88 5.39 -13.35 -9.58
N SER A 89 6.65 -13.31 -10.00
CA SER A 89 7.66 -12.46 -9.34
C SER A 89 7.57 -11.00 -9.77
N GLN A 90 6.92 -10.71 -10.90
CA GLN A 90 6.86 -9.38 -11.50
C GLN A 90 5.59 -9.20 -12.32
N VAL A 91 5.06 -7.98 -12.31
CA VAL A 91 4.15 -7.48 -13.35
C VAL A 91 5.01 -7.19 -14.57
N ARG A 92 4.79 -7.90 -15.67
CA ARG A 92 5.58 -7.77 -16.89
C ARG A 92 4.70 -7.34 -18.06
N LEU A 93 5.14 -6.32 -18.80
CA LEU A 93 4.54 -5.90 -20.06
C LEU A 93 5.61 -5.83 -21.14
N LEU A 94 5.30 -6.40 -22.30
CA LEU A 94 6.09 -6.26 -23.53
C LEU A 94 5.22 -5.61 -24.59
N GLY A 95 5.73 -4.61 -25.30
CA GLY A 95 4.98 -3.96 -26.38
C GLY A 95 4.49 -4.96 -27.43
N GLY A 96 5.34 -5.92 -27.80
CA GLY A 96 4.97 -7.00 -28.72
C GLY A 96 3.80 -7.87 -28.23
N ASP A 97 3.76 -8.21 -26.93
CA ASP A 97 2.66 -9.00 -26.34
C ASP A 97 1.34 -8.22 -26.31
N LEU A 98 1.43 -6.87 -26.24
CA LEU A 98 0.29 -5.97 -26.33
C LEU A 98 -0.18 -5.70 -27.76
N GLY A 99 0.51 -6.27 -28.76
CA GLY A 99 0.25 -6.00 -30.18
C GLY A 99 0.66 -4.58 -30.61
N TRP A 100 1.49 -3.91 -29.82
CA TRP A 100 2.02 -2.60 -30.18
C TRP A 100 3.14 -2.75 -31.20
N SER A 101 3.13 -1.88 -32.21
CA SER A 101 4.17 -1.84 -33.23
C SER A 101 4.28 -0.45 -33.85
N GLY A 102 5.47 -0.10 -34.33
CA GLY A 102 5.74 1.18 -35.00
C GLY A 102 5.74 2.39 -34.05
N THR A 103 5.56 3.56 -34.63
CA THR A 103 5.61 4.85 -33.92
C THR A 103 4.20 5.33 -33.57
N GLY A 104 4.06 6.14 -32.53
CA GLY A 104 2.77 6.75 -32.17
C GLY A 104 2.54 6.81 -30.67
N SER A 105 1.28 7.01 -30.30
CA SER A 105 0.83 7.01 -28.91
C SER A 105 0.15 5.67 -28.61
N PHE A 106 0.51 5.07 -27.49
CA PHE A 106 -0.01 3.79 -27.04
C PHE A 106 -0.58 3.90 -25.64
N VAL A 107 -1.66 3.14 -25.41
CA VAL A 107 -2.42 3.17 -24.18
C VAL A 107 -2.69 1.76 -23.70
N ILE A 108 -2.60 1.54 -22.39
CA ILE A 108 -3.04 0.32 -21.74
C ILE A 108 -3.53 0.63 -20.34
N SER A 109 -4.63 -0.01 -19.96
CA SER A 109 -5.12 -0.01 -18.59
C SER A 109 -5.72 -1.36 -18.29
N PHE A 110 -5.39 -1.90 -17.11
CA PHE A 110 -6.05 -3.09 -16.59
C PHE A 110 -6.04 -3.08 -15.06
N THR A 111 -7.01 -3.79 -14.50
CA THR A 111 -7.08 -4.12 -13.08
C THR A 111 -7.11 -5.64 -12.96
N THR A 112 -6.30 -6.20 -12.07
CA THR A 112 -6.22 -7.64 -11.83
C THR A 112 -6.00 -7.96 -10.35
N ASP A 113 -6.37 -9.19 -10.00
CA ASP A 113 -6.21 -9.79 -8.68
C ASP A 113 -5.05 -10.80 -8.65
N ASP A 114 -4.35 -11.01 -9.77
CA ASP A 114 -3.27 -12.00 -9.92
C ASP A 114 -2.08 -11.75 -8.97
N TYR A 115 -1.95 -10.51 -8.48
CA TYR A 115 -0.86 -10.07 -7.60
C TYR A 115 -1.35 -9.82 -6.16
N ASN A 116 -2.50 -10.37 -5.79
CA ASN A 116 -3.06 -10.23 -4.45
C ASN A 116 -2.31 -11.12 -3.45
N GLY A 117 -2.24 -10.67 -2.19
CA GLY A 117 -1.67 -11.43 -1.09
C GLY A 117 -0.93 -10.58 -0.06
N THR A 118 -0.33 -11.24 0.92
CA THR A 118 0.39 -10.58 2.02
C THR A 118 1.63 -9.86 1.52
N ILE A 119 1.77 -8.60 1.92
CA ILE A 119 2.90 -7.75 1.51
C ILE A 119 4.22 -8.36 1.99
N ARG A 120 5.18 -8.49 1.08
CA ARG A 120 6.54 -8.95 1.37
C ARG A 120 7.37 -7.80 1.95
N PRO A 121 8.08 -8.01 3.07
CA PRO A 121 9.01 -7.01 3.56
C PRO A 121 10.23 -6.89 2.64
N GLY A 122 10.69 -5.66 2.44
CA GLY A 122 11.95 -5.36 1.75
C GLY A 122 11.79 -4.49 0.52
N ARG A 123 12.87 -4.41 -0.24
CA ARG A 123 12.96 -3.62 -1.46
C ARG A 123 12.37 -4.34 -2.65
N PHE A 124 11.90 -3.55 -3.59
CA PHE A 124 11.35 -3.97 -4.87
C PHE A 124 11.75 -2.91 -5.90
N GLY A 125 11.83 -3.30 -7.16
CA GLY A 125 12.23 -2.42 -8.24
C GLY A 125 11.22 -2.40 -9.38
N ALA A 126 11.42 -1.43 -10.25
CA ALA A 126 10.82 -1.40 -11.56
C ALA A 126 11.87 -1.09 -12.61
N GLU A 127 11.71 -1.66 -13.79
CA GLU A 127 12.54 -1.39 -14.96
C GLU A 127 11.63 -0.99 -16.12
N PHE A 128 12.03 0.07 -16.81
CA PHE A 128 11.32 0.61 -17.97
C PHE A 128 12.33 0.71 -19.10
N VAL A 129 12.08 0.05 -20.22
CA VAL A 129 12.96 0.06 -21.40
C VAL A 129 12.11 0.27 -22.65
N GLY A 130 12.66 0.98 -23.63
CA GLY A 130 12.02 1.17 -24.93
C GLY A 130 12.47 2.46 -25.63
N GLY A 131 11.83 2.74 -26.76
CA GLY A 131 12.11 3.92 -27.59
C GLY A 131 11.15 5.10 -27.43
N GLY A 132 10.37 5.15 -26.35
CA GLY A 132 9.34 6.17 -26.12
C GLY A 132 9.49 6.95 -24.81
N THR A 133 8.46 7.72 -24.48
CA THR A 133 8.36 8.48 -23.23
C THR A 133 6.94 8.43 -22.72
N PHE A 134 6.77 8.39 -21.40
CA PHE A 134 5.45 8.48 -20.80
C PHE A 134 4.98 9.93 -20.78
N VAL A 135 3.91 10.22 -21.52
CA VAL A 135 3.27 11.54 -21.58
C VAL A 135 1.87 11.38 -20.97
N GLY A 136 1.54 12.11 -19.91
CA GLY A 136 0.26 11.92 -19.19
C GLY A 136 0.36 10.97 -18.00
N ASP A 137 -0.76 10.35 -17.62
CA ASP A 137 -0.79 9.42 -16.48
C ASP A 137 -0.18 8.07 -16.86
N ALA A 138 0.83 7.67 -16.09
CA ALA A 138 1.49 6.38 -16.21
C ALA A 138 1.88 5.90 -14.80
N TYR A 139 1.21 4.88 -14.29
CA TYR A 139 1.40 4.40 -12.93
C TYR A 139 0.97 2.94 -12.75
N ILE A 140 1.42 2.36 -11.64
CA ILE A 140 0.82 1.17 -11.05
C ILE A 140 0.33 1.51 -9.65
N SER A 141 -0.89 1.10 -9.32
CA SER A 141 -1.46 1.26 -7.98
C SER A 141 -1.94 -0.06 -7.41
N PHE A 142 -1.89 -0.15 -6.09
CA PHE A 142 -2.28 -1.31 -5.32
C PHE A 142 -3.32 -0.89 -4.30
N THR A 143 -4.47 -1.55 -4.32
CA THR A 143 -5.45 -1.45 -3.23
C THR A 143 -5.02 -2.39 -2.13
N VAL A 144 -4.83 -1.85 -0.92
CA VAL A 144 -4.28 -2.57 0.22
C VAL A 144 -5.28 -2.56 1.36
N ASP A 145 -5.56 -3.74 1.91
CA ASP A 145 -6.21 -3.88 3.20
C ASP A 145 -5.12 -3.94 4.28
N THR A 146 -5.00 -2.85 5.04
CA THR A 146 -3.93 -2.69 6.03
C THR A 146 -4.24 -3.45 7.31
N ASN A 147 -3.18 -3.94 7.97
CA ASN A 147 -3.36 -4.53 9.28
C ASN A 147 -3.79 -3.47 10.31
N PRO A 148 -4.65 -3.83 11.28
CA PRO A 148 -5.08 -2.90 12.30
C PRO A 148 -3.89 -2.36 13.12
N VAL A 149 -3.65 -1.05 13.08
CA VAL A 149 -2.64 -0.42 13.94
C VAL A 149 -3.21 -0.25 15.35
N PRO A 150 -2.58 -0.79 16.41
CA PRO A 150 -3.05 -0.57 17.78
C PRO A 150 -3.09 0.92 18.08
N ALA A 151 -4.22 1.42 18.61
CA ALA A 151 -4.32 2.81 19.04
C ALA A 151 -3.19 3.11 20.05
N PRO A 152 -2.56 4.30 20.00
CA PRO A 152 -1.52 4.67 20.95
C PRO A 152 -2.05 4.50 22.39
N GLY A 153 -1.44 3.61 23.16
CA GLY A 153 -1.86 3.30 24.54
C GLY A 153 -1.80 4.50 25.50
N THR A 154 -1.26 5.62 25.06
CA THR A 154 -1.20 6.89 25.80
C THR A 154 -2.57 7.49 26.11
N MET A 155 -3.61 7.22 25.31
CA MET A 155 -4.97 7.69 25.59
C MET A 155 -5.60 6.97 26.81
N ALA A 156 -5.26 5.71 27.05
CA ALA A 156 -5.76 4.96 28.22
C ALA A 156 -5.13 5.46 29.54
N LEU A 157 -3.88 5.94 29.50
CA LEU A 157 -3.16 6.44 30.67
C LEU A 157 -3.71 7.78 31.20
N LEU A 158 -4.19 8.66 30.32
CA LEU A 158 -4.77 9.95 30.73
C LEU A 158 -6.13 9.79 31.45
N GLY A 159 -6.92 8.77 31.08
CA GLY A 159 -8.17 8.44 31.78
C GLY A 159 -7.95 7.91 33.20
N GLY A 160 -6.88 7.14 33.43
CA GLY A 160 -6.56 6.58 34.74
C GLY A 160 -6.04 7.60 35.75
N ALA A 161 -5.23 8.58 35.30
CA ALA A 161 -4.65 9.61 36.16
C ALA A 161 -5.70 10.61 36.68
N GLY A 162 -6.70 10.95 35.87
CA GLY A 162 -7.78 11.87 36.26
C GLY A 162 -8.67 11.33 37.38
N LEU A 163 -8.90 10.01 37.43
CA LEU A 163 -9.75 9.38 38.45
C LEU A 163 -9.05 9.22 39.82
N MET A 164 -7.72 9.13 39.86
CA MET A 164 -6.99 9.08 41.14
C MET A 164 -6.90 10.45 41.83
N GLY A 165 -6.95 11.56 41.08
CA GLY A 165 -6.94 12.92 41.64
C GLY A 165 -8.22 13.33 42.38
N LEU A 166 -9.37 12.75 42.01
CA LEU A 166 -10.67 13.10 42.57
C LEU A 166 -10.97 12.46 43.94
N ARG A 167 -10.17 11.48 44.40
CA ARG A 167 -10.45 10.74 45.64
C ARG A 167 -9.82 11.34 46.91
N ARG A 168 -9.11 12.47 46.81
CA ARG A 168 -8.29 13.02 47.92
C ARG A 168 -8.83 14.30 48.58
N ARG A 169 -10.10 14.64 48.38
CA ARG A 169 -10.76 15.76 49.11
C ARG A 169 -12.05 15.31 49.79
N ARG A 170 -11.92 14.56 50.88
CA ARG A 170 -12.86 14.54 52.01
C ARG A 170 -12.08 14.32 53.28
#